data_AF-A0A7X8ZCW7-F1
#
_entry.id   AF-A0A7X8ZCW7-F1
#
_cell.length_a   1.000
_cell.length_b   1.000
_cell.length_c   1.000
_cell.angle_alpha   90.00
_cell.angle_beta   90.00
_cell.angle_gamma   90.00
#
_symmetry.space_group_name_H-M   'P 1'
#
loop_
_entity.id
_entity.type
_entity.pdbx_description
1 polymer ?
#
loop_
_entity_poly.entity_id
_entity_poly.type
_entity_poly.pdbx_seq_one_letter_code
_entity_poly.pdbx_strand_id
1 'polypeptide(L)'
;MLKNVNATSIRNAIELGCRTMGNVFNRDDRDIPFMQSLAWPDARFEYSEYHAESHIPGRHLNALLTAEAIVGIHADEEVIQKHAAAAFYSFGGPIPLPLNRISQNGEPVGEPVRFLDHNIREGMHALYALSRYRKDQRADELMHRAIAFISEHFIPEMEWDKAALERLGLIVVQSPLSPFISGTARAIGPLTKYFRATGYAPALSLAMELAEEALKSYPPSGEFDPDLMETTHAHSITSTMSSLAQLAETLNDQNLMNRVRMFYDVGLPKLRNELGWAAENTDPEVLPAKGEVNTSGDIVETALILGSFYDPYYFEDAERIIRGHILPSQLRDISFIRNPENPEGKDALREVAERHLGAFGFPAPYGHHPRGLECISFNMDIVGGAVASLCEAYALCASYKNGIHRVNMLFDCQTEYLRVESPYTHDALSVTVEQPGPLFVRIPSWVDRSELRIIGVTWYISGDWIFVPQPVVGVPVRIEFPLTVREITLHHSTHTLRARLMGDVVQAMENEGMGKTFFEDFSQGE
;
A
#
# COMPACT_ATOMS: atom_id res chain seq x y z
N MET A 1 18.40 10.39 -14.89
CA MET A 1 17.86 10.62 -13.53
C MET A 1 16.69 11.59 -13.58
N LEU A 2 15.68 11.37 -12.74
CA LEU A 2 14.58 12.31 -12.48
C LEU A 2 15.07 13.47 -11.60
N LYS A 3 14.41 14.63 -11.70
CA LYS A 3 14.85 15.85 -11.00
C LYS A 3 14.33 15.99 -9.57
N ASN A 4 13.26 15.28 -9.23
CA ASN A 4 12.60 15.35 -7.93
C ASN A 4 12.22 13.94 -7.50
N VAL A 5 12.92 13.41 -6.50
CA VAL A 5 12.73 12.07 -5.95
C VAL A 5 12.67 12.23 -4.43
N ASN A 6 11.67 11.62 -3.80
CA ASN A 6 11.48 11.67 -2.36
C ASN A 6 12.14 10.45 -1.70
N ALA A 7 12.84 10.65 -0.58
CA ALA A 7 13.35 9.55 0.25
C ALA A 7 13.13 9.79 1.75
N THR A 8 12.49 10.90 2.13
CA THR A 8 12.50 11.39 3.52
C THR A 8 11.15 11.82 4.06
N SER A 9 10.17 12.18 3.22
CA SER A 9 8.89 12.71 3.71
C SER A 9 7.72 11.80 3.36
N ILE A 10 7.26 11.00 4.34
CA ILE A 10 6.01 10.22 4.23
C ILE A 10 4.81 11.17 4.07
N ARG A 11 4.73 12.21 4.91
CA ARG A 11 3.63 13.18 4.88
C ARG A 11 3.45 13.82 3.51
N ASN A 12 4.54 14.28 2.88
CA ASN A 12 4.46 14.92 1.56
C ASN A 12 4.06 13.93 0.46
N ALA A 13 4.48 12.66 0.56
CA ALA A 13 4.04 11.63 -0.38
C ALA A 13 2.53 11.37 -0.28
N ILE A 14 2.00 11.29 0.94
CA ILE A 14 0.55 11.16 1.19
C ILE A 14 -0.20 12.35 0.58
N GLU A 15 0.25 13.58 0.86
CA GLU A 15 -0.39 14.81 0.35
C GLU A 15 -0.47 14.84 -1.18
N LEU A 16 0.64 14.49 -1.86
CA LEU A 16 0.68 14.47 -3.32
C LEU A 16 -0.15 13.32 -3.92
N GLY A 17 -0.23 12.18 -3.24
CA GLY A 17 -1.12 11.08 -3.63
C GLY A 17 -2.60 11.44 -3.46
N CYS A 18 -2.97 12.13 -2.37
CA CYS A 18 -4.31 12.70 -2.17
C CYS A 18 -4.70 13.66 -3.30
N ARG A 19 -3.78 14.54 -3.70
CA ARG A 19 -3.97 15.40 -4.87
C ARG A 19 -4.26 14.59 -6.14
N THR A 20 -3.51 13.53 -6.40
CA THR A 20 -3.70 12.68 -7.59
C THR A 20 -5.10 12.06 -7.61
N MET A 21 -5.51 11.44 -6.50
CA MET A 21 -6.83 10.80 -6.37
C MET A 21 -8.00 11.77 -6.55
N GLY A 22 -7.80 13.07 -6.29
CA GLY A 22 -8.79 14.13 -6.54
C GLY A 22 -8.83 14.66 -7.98
N ASN A 23 -7.86 14.27 -8.83
CA ASN A 23 -7.71 14.80 -10.18
C ASN A 23 -7.95 13.77 -11.29
N VAL A 24 -8.39 12.55 -10.98
CA VAL A 24 -8.45 11.43 -11.95
C VAL A 24 -9.88 11.04 -12.35
N PHE A 25 -10.86 11.91 -12.09
CA PHE A 25 -12.26 11.72 -12.49
C PHE A 25 -12.48 11.88 -13.99
N ASN A 26 -13.32 11.02 -14.57
CA ASN A 26 -13.78 11.17 -15.95
C ASN A 26 -15.02 12.06 -16.01
N ARG A 27 -14.83 13.33 -16.40
CA ARG A 27 -15.95 14.28 -16.52
C ARG A 27 -16.97 13.90 -17.60
N ASP A 28 -16.55 13.10 -18.57
CA ASP A 28 -17.41 12.63 -19.65
C ASP A 28 -18.26 11.41 -19.22
N ASP A 29 -17.98 10.84 -18.04
CA ASP A 29 -18.64 9.64 -17.53
C ASP A 29 -18.91 9.73 -16.02
N ARG A 30 -19.87 10.58 -15.65
CA ARG A 30 -20.41 10.68 -14.28
C ARG A 30 -19.35 10.94 -13.18
N ASP A 31 -18.20 11.52 -13.54
CA ASP A 31 -17.04 11.66 -12.65
C ASP A 31 -16.57 10.31 -12.06
N ILE A 32 -16.76 9.20 -12.77
CA ILE A 32 -16.18 7.91 -12.38
C ILE A 32 -14.66 8.01 -12.61
N PRO A 33 -13.83 7.67 -11.61
CA PRO A 33 -12.39 7.78 -11.75
C PRO A 33 -11.83 6.80 -12.79
N PHE A 34 -10.87 7.27 -13.58
CA PHE A 34 -10.13 6.42 -14.51
C PHE A 34 -9.33 5.36 -13.73
N MET A 35 -9.27 4.15 -14.28
CA MET A 35 -8.44 3.06 -13.74
C MET A 35 -7.05 3.10 -14.35
N GLN A 36 -7.00 2.95 -15.68
CA GLN A 36 -5.75 2.78 -16.41
C GLN A 36 -5.22 4.14 -16.81
N SER A 37 -3.91 4.24 -16.84
CA SER A 37 -3.26 5.44 -17.31
C SER A 37 -1.88 5.17 -17.88
N LEU A 38 -1.65 5.73 -19.07
CA LEU A 38 -0.35 5.72 -19.71
C LEU A 38 0.25 7.13 -19.57
N ALA A 39 1.52 7.18 -19.17
CA ALA A 39 2.29 8.41 -19.05
C ALA A 39 3.29 8.58 -20.20
N TRP A 40 3.73 7.49 -20.82
CA TRP A 40 4.66 7.49 -21.94
C TRP A 40 4.52 6.19 -22.76
N PRO A 41 4.67 6.23 -24.11
CA PRO A 41 4.92 7.41 -24.95
C PRO A 41 3.68 8.27 -25.19
N ASP A 42 2.50 7.66 -25.25
CA ASP A 42 1.25 8.32 -25.62
C ASP A 42 0.36 8.50 -24.39
N ALA A 43 0.50 9.66 -23.74
CA ALA A 43 -0.10 9.89 -22.44
C ALA A 43 -1.63 10.03 -22.53
N ARG A 44 -2.36 9.25 -21.73
CA ARG A 44 -3.84 9.25 -21.67
C ARG A 44 -4.34 8.46 -20.46
N PHE A 45 -5.57 8.73 -20.07
CA PHE A 45 -6.34 7.88 -19.16
C PHE A 45 -7.26 6.94 -19.94
N GLU A 46 -7.58 5.78 -19.35
CA GLU A 46 -8.43 4.77 -19.98
C GLU A 46 -9.41 4.16 -18.96
N TYR A 47 -10.62 3.87 -19.47
CA TYR A 47 -11.60 3.08 -18.74
C TYR A 47 -11.18 1.61 -18.70
N SER A 48 -11.42 0.95 -17.56
CA SER A 48 -11.23 -0.49 -17.44
C SER A 48 -12.56 -1.13 -17.08
N GLU A 49 -13.10 -1.97 -17.97
CA GLU A 49 -14.30 -2.74 -17.66
C GLU A 49 -14.11 -3.74 -16.52
N TYR A 50 -12.87 -4.02 -16.11
CA TYR A 50 -12.57 -4.96 -15.04
C TYR A 50 -12.41 -4.31 -13.67
N HIS A 51 -12.03 -3.02 -13.61
CA HIS A 51 -11.59 -2.40 -12.36
C HIS A 51 -12.00 -0.92 -12.21
N ALA A 52 -12.78 -0.30 -13.09
CA ALA A 52 -13.10 1.13 -12.94
C ALA A 52 -13.98 1.43 -11.70
N GLU A 53 -15.29 1.52 -11.85
CA GLU A 53 -16.20 1.90 -10.75
C GLU A 53 -16.20 0.92 -9.57
N SER A 54 -15.90 -0.37 -9.80
CA SER A 54 -15.91 -1.40 -8.75
C SER A 54 -14.65 -1.42 -7.87
N HIS A 55 -13.55 -0.79 -8.31
CA HIS A 55 -12.23 -0.95 -7.68
C HIS A 55 -11.68 0.40 -7.20
N ILE A 56 -11.57 1.37 -8.10
CA ILE A 56 -10.89 2.64 -7.83
C ILE A 56 -11.51 3.42 -6.66
N PRO A 57 -12.83 3.63 -6.61
CA PRO A 57 -13.41 4.48 -5.58
C PRO A 57 -13.14 3.93 -4.17
N GLY A 58 -13.12 2.61 -4.01
CA GLY A 58 -12.83 1.97 -2.73
C GLY A 58 -11.40 2.15 -2.26
N ARG A 59 -10.43 1.97 -3.16
CA ARG A 59 -9.01 2.27 -2.87
C ARG A 59 -8.82 3.73 -2.48
N HIS A 60 -9.45 4.64 -3.22
CA HIS A 60 -9.30 6.08 -2.98
C HIS A 60 -9.99 6.53 -1.70
N LEU A 61 -11.22 6.11 -1.43
CA LEU A 61 -11.93 6.46 -0.19
C LEU A 61 -11.19 5.96 1.05
N ASN A 62 -10.71 4.72 1.02
CA ASN A 62 -9.91 4.18 2.12
C ASN A 62 -8.65 5.02 2.36
N ALA A 63 -7.91 5.38 1.31
CA ALA A 63 -6.70 6.18 1.41
C ALA A 63 -6.96 7.62 1.87
N LEU A 64 -7.87 8.34 1.20
CA LEU A 64 -8.17 9.74 1.46
C LEU A 64 -8.70 9.95 2.88
N LEU A 65 -9.63 9.11 3.33
CA LEU A 65 -10.23 9.24 4.65
C LEU A 65 -9.28 8.79 5.78
N THR A 66 -8.38 7.84 5.50
CA THR A 66 -7.31 7.48 6.43
C THR A 66 -6.27 8.61 6.54
N ALA A 67 -5.88 9.22 5.42
CA ALA A 67 -4.96 10.36 5.40
C ALA A 67 -5.51 11.55 6.19
N GLU A 68 -6.81 11.82 6.06
CA GLU A 68 -7.50 12.81 6.89
C GLU A 68 -7.38 12.47 8.39
N ALA A 69 -7.72 11.24 8.77
CA ALA A 69 -7.79 10.84 10.17
C ALA A 69 -6.42 10.71 10.86
N ILE A 70 -5.40 10.26 10.14
CA ILE A 70 -4.08 9.93 10.70
C ILE A 70 -3.10 11.09 10.55
N VAL A 71 -3.15 11.79 9.42
CA VAL A 71 -2.11 12.78 9.04
C VAL A 71 -2.67 14.21 9.05
N GLY A 72 -3.99 14.38 9.13
CA GLY A 72 -4.65 15.68 9.03
C GLY A 72 -4.61 16.27 7.62
N ILE A 73 -4.49 15.42 6.58
CA ILE A 73 -4.54 15.84 5.18
C ILE A 73 -5.98 15.71 4.70
N HIS A 74 -6.67 16.83 4.58
CA HIS A 74 -8.07 16.86 4.16
C HIS A 74 -8.17 16.93 2.64
N ALA A 75 -8.87 15.96 2.05
CA ALA A 75 -9.35 16.07 0.68
C ALA A 75 -10.58 16.97 0.62
N ASP A 76 -10.84 17.59 -0.54
CA ASP A 76 -12.10 18.29 -0.77
C ASP A 76 -13.27 17.31 -0.62
N GLU A 77 -14.34 17.70 0.08
CA GLU A 77 -15.50 16.85 0.26
C GLU A 77 -16.19 16.54 -1.09
N GLU A 78 -16.08 17.40 -2.10
CA GLU A 78 -16.53 17.10 -3.46
C GLU A 78 -15.81 15.87 -4.03
N VAL A 79 -14.50 15.72 -3.76
CA VAL A 79 -13.71 14.55 -4.18
C VAL A 79 -14.22 13.29 -3.48
N ILE A 80 -14.51 13.38 -2.18
CA ILE A 80 -15.08 12.26 -1.41
C ILE A 80 -16.45 11.87 -1.95
N GLN A 81 -17.31 12.85 -2.25
CA GLN A 81 -18.65 12.61 -2.80
C GLN A 81 -18.61 11.95 -4.18
N LYS A 82 -17.68 12.33 -5.06
CA LYS A 82 -17.50 11.70 -6.38
C LYS A 82 -17.10 10.24 -6.26
N HIS A 83 -16.12 9.94 -5.41
CA HIS A 83 -15.75 8.54 -5.15
C HIS A 83 -16.88 7.76 -4.48
N ALA A 84 -17.58 8.34 -3.50
CA ALA A 84 -18.72 7.68 -2.88
C ALA A 84 -19.84 7.38 -3.88
N ALA A 85 -20.14 8.33 -4.78
CA ALA A 85 -21.14 8.14 -5.83
C ALA A 85 -20.74 7.02 -6.80
N ALA A 86 -19.47 6.98 -7.24
CA ALA A 86 -18.95 5.92 -8.10
C ALA A 86 -18.98 4.54 -7.39
N ALA A 87 -18.61 4.49 -6.10
CA ALA A 87 -18.68 3.28 -5.29
C ALA A 87 -20.13 2.78 -5.22
N PHE A 88 -21.08 3.61 -4.79
CA PHE A 88 -22.49 3.22 -4.71
C PHE A 88 -23.07 2.84 -6.07
N TYR A 89 -22.63 3.49 -7.15
CA TYR A 89 -23.04 3.11 -8.50
C TYR A 89 -22.60 1.68 -8.85
N SER A 90 -21.38 1.27 -8.48
CA SER A 90 -20.91 -0.11 -8.69
C SER A 90 -21.74 -1.17 -7.94
N PHE A 91 -22.37 -0.80 -6.81
CA PHE A 91 -23.30 -1.67 -6.05
C PHE A 91 -24.75 -1.59 -6.55
N GLY A 92 -25.02 -0.83 -7.62
CA GLY A 92 -26.36 -0.59 -8.14
C GLY A 92 -26.94 -1.72 -9.00
N GLY A 93 -26.18 -2.80 -9.25
CA GLY A 93 -26.61 -3.92 -10.08
C GLY A 93 -27.44 -4.98 -9.33
N PRO A 94 -27.59 -6.19 -9.90
CA PRO A 94 -28.56 -7.19 -9.42
C PRO A 94 -28.15 -7.92 -8.13
N ILE A 95 -26.92 -7.74 -7.65
CA ILE A 95 -26.40 -8.35 -6.42
C ILE A 95 -25.73 -7.29 -5.53
N PRO A 96 -25.63 -7.49 -4.20
CA PRO A 96 -25.04 -6.50 -3.29
C PRO A 96 -23.50 -6.58 -3.28
N LEU A 97 -22.86 -6.75 -4.44
CA LEU A 97 -21.41 -6.78 -4.63
C LEU A 97 -20.99 -5.72 -5.66
N PRO A 98 -19.73 -5.26 -5.67
CA PRO A 98 -19.29 -4.24 -6.61
C PRO A 98 -19.18 -4.82 -8.02
N LEU A 99 -19.76 -4.10 -9.00
CA LEU A 99 -19.84 -4.50 -10.41
C LEU A 99 -19.31 -3.38 -11.31
N ASN A 100 -18.85 -3.75 -12.50
CA ASN A 100 -18.52 -2.81 -13.56
C ASN A 100 -19.52 -2.88 -14.71
N ARG A 101 -19.59 -1.80 -15.48
CA ARG A 101 -20.16 -1.81 -16.83
C ARG A 101 -19.26 -2.57 -17.79
N ILE A 102 -19.84 -2.96 -18.92
CA ILE A 102 -19.08 -3.49 -20.05
C ILE A 102 -18.47 -2.33 -20.84
N SER A 103 -17.41 -2.62 -21.61
CA SER A 103 -16.84 -1.65 -22.55
C SER A 103 -17.30 -1.92 -23.99
N GLN A 104 -17.56 -0.85 -24.73
CA GLN A 104 -17.67 -0.86 -26.19
C GLN A 104 -16.71 0.19 -26.78
N ASN A 105 -15.73 -0.26 -27.56
CA ASN A 105 -14.67 0.59 -28.13
C ASN A 105 -13.86 1.39 -27.07
N GLY A 106 -13.64 0.81 -25.89
CA GLY A 106 -12.90 1.46 -24.80
C GLY A 106 -13.77 2.35 -23.91
N GLU A 107 -15.05 2.55 -24.24
CA GLU A 107 -15.96 3.39 -23.47
C GLU A 107 -16.98 2.54 -22.68
N PRO A 108 -17.37 2.96 -21.47
CA PRO A 108 -18.36 2.25 -20.67
C PRO A 108 -19.76 2.35 -21.28
N VAL A 109 -20.51 1.24 -21.29
CA VAL A 109 -21.90 1.21 -21.77
C VAL A 109 -22.81 0.38 -20.86
N GLY A 110 -24.07 0.82 -20.76
CA GLY A 110 -25.10 0.13 -19.98
C GLY A 110 -24.98 0.34 -18.47
N GLU A 111 -25.55 -0.61 -17.71
CA GLU A 111 -25.52 -0.62 -16.24
C GLU A 111 -24.47 -1.63 -15.73
N PRO A 112 -24.03 -1.51 -14.46
CA PRO A 112 -23.06 -2.43 -13.87
C PRO A 112 -23.60 -3.86 -13.79
N VAL A 113 -23.00 -4.76 -14.57
CA VAL A 113 -23.39 -6.19 -14.67
C VAL A 113 -22.20 -7.13 -14.67
N ARG A 114 -20.98 -6.63 -14.82
CA ARG A 114 -19.76 -7.43 -14.87
C ARG A 114 -19.25 -7.67 -13.46
N PHE A 115 -19.25 -8.94 -13.06
CA PHE A 115 -18.77 -9.39 -11.76
C PHE A 115 -17.37 -9.98 -11.90
N LEU A 116 -16.45 -9.45 -11.10
CA LEU A 116 -15.11 -9.97 -10.89
C LEU A 116 -14.86 -9.93 -9.38
N ASP A 117 -14.73 -11.11 -8.78
CA ASP A 117 -14.56 -11.30 -7.33
C ASP A 117 -13.31 -10.60 -6.77
N HIS A 118 -12.27 -10.41 -7.60
CA HIS A 118 -11.11 -9.57 -7.32
C HIS A 118 -11.47 -8.19 -6.75
N ASN A 119 -12.62 -7.62 -7.16
CA ASN A 119 -13.07 -6.27 -6.75
C ASN A 119 -13.80 -6.23 -5.41
N ILE A 120 -14.12 -7.39 -4.80
CA ILE A 120 -14.87 -7.44 -3.53
C ILE A 120 -14.10 -6.68 -2.43
N ARG A 121 -12.78 -6.87 -2.34
CA ARG A 121 -11.94 -6.20 -1.35
C ARG A 121 -12.09 -4.67 -1.44
N GLU A 122 -12.03 -4.14 -2.65
CA GLU A 122 -12.03 -2.70 -2.90
C GLU A 122 -13.41 -2.09 -2.69
N GLY A 123 -14.47 -2.74 -3.20
CA GLY A 123 -15.83 -2.33 -2.86
C GLY A 123 -16.07 -2.30 -1.36
N MET A 124 -15.60 -3.31 -0.61
CA MET A 124 -15.71 -3.33 0.84
C MET A 124 -14.85 -2.26 1.54
N HIS A 125 -13.67 -1.93 1.03
CA HIS A 125 -12.89 -0.78 1.51
C HIS A 125 -13.66 0.53 1.39
N ALA A 126 -14.42 0.72 0.30
CA ALA A 126 -15.29 1.89 0.12
C ALA A 126 -16.33 1.97 1.25
N LEU A 127 -17.06 0.87 1.48
CA LEU A 127 -18.12 0.80 2.47
C LEU A 127 -17.56 0.96 3.89
N TYR A 128 -16.43 0.32 4.20
CA TYR A 128 -15.71 0.49 5.46
C TYR A 128 -15.34 1.95 5.70
N ALA A 129 -14.72 2.62 4.73
CA ALA A 129 -14.22 3.98 4.92
C ALA A 129 -15.38 4.96 5.14
N LEU A 130 -16.45 4.85 4.36
CA LEU A 130 -17.66 5.68 4.50
C LEU A 130 -18.35 5.44 5.86
N SER A 131 -18.48 4.17 6.28
CA SER A 131 -19.02 3.82 7.59
C SER A 131 -18.16 4.40 8.72
N ARG A 132 -16.85 4.16 8.70
CA ARG A 132 -15.94 4.53 9.80
C ARG A 132 -15.81 6.04 9.96
N TYR A 133 -15.64 6.77 8.86
CA TYR A 133 -15.22 8.19 8.88
C TYR A 133 -16.35 9.16 8.57
N ARG A 134 -17.41 8.74 7.86
CA ARG A 134 -18.57 9.59 7.55
C ARG A 134 -19.87 9.12 8.21
N LYS A 135 -19.88 7.95 8.85
CA LYS A 135 -21.09 7.38 9.48
C LYS A 135 -22.25 7.22 8.47
N ASP A 136 -21.92 6.90 7.21
CA ASP A 136 -22.93 6.73 6.16
C ASP A 136 -23.70 5.41 6.36
N GLN A 137 -24.96 5.52 6.77
CA GLN A 137 -25.82 4.35 7.02
C GLN A 137 -26.06 3.49 5.77
N ARG A 138 -26.04 4.10 4.58
CA ARG A 138 -26.21 3.33 3.33
C ARG A 138 -25.02 2.40 3.11
N ALA A 139 -23.82 2.83 3.53
CA ALA A 139 -22.63 2.00 3.46
C ALA A 139 -22.71 0.80 4.42
N ASP A 140 -23.23 1.00 5.64
CA ASP A 140 -23.47 -0.08 6.60
C ASP A 140 -24.49 -1.10 6.06
N GLU A 141 -25.62 -0.62 5.55
CA GLU A 141 -26.67 -1.48 4.98
C GLU A 141 -26.14 -2.32 3.80
N LEU A 142 -25.36 -1.71 2.91
CA LEU A 142 -24.73 -2.42 1.79
C LEU A 142 -23.68 -3.42 2.27
N MET A 143 -22.85 -3.06 3.25
CA MET A 143 -21.84 -3.96 3.81
C MET A 143 -22.50 -5.21 4.41
N HIS A 144 -23.58 -5.03 5.17
CA HIS A 144 -24.31 -6.15 5.75
C HIS A 144 -24.92 -7.06 4.69
N ARG A 145 -25.51 -6.50 3.62
CA ARG A 145 -26.03 -7.29 2.50
C ARG A 145 -24.92 -8.03 1.74
N ALA A 146 -23.78 -7.38 1.52
CA ALA A 146 -22.62 -7.99 0.86
C ALA A 146 -22.07 -9.18 1.65
N ILE A 147 -21.91 -9.01 2.96
CA ILE A 147 -21.48 -10.08 3.88
C ILE A 147 -22.45 -11.26 3.83
N ALA A 148 -23.75 -10.99 3.99
CA ALA A 148 -24.77 -12.03 3.93
C ALA A 148 -24.77 -12.78 2.59
N PHE A 149 -24.61 -12.06 1.48
CA PHE A 149 -24.55 -12.65 0.15
C PHE A 149 -23.33 -13.56 -0.05
N ILE A 150 -22.14 -13.16 0.42
CA ILE A 150 -20.93 -14.00 0.35
C ILE A 150 -21.10 -15.24 1.24
N SER A 151 -21.62 -15.07 2.45
CA SER A 151 -21.89 -16.18 3.37
C SER A 151 -22.90 -17.19 2.81
N GLU A 152 -23.89 -16.74 2.04
CA GLU A 152 -24.91 -17.63 1.45
C GLU A 152 -24.43 -18.30 0.15
N HIS A 153 -23.72 -17.57 -0.71
CA HIS A 153 -23.47 -18.00 -2.08
C HIS A 153 -22.03 -18.42 -2.40
N PHE A 154 -21.07 -18.13 -1.52
CA PHE A 154 -19.65 -18.49 -1.73
C PHE A 154 -19.17 -19.49 -0.67
N ILE A 155 -19.38 -19.18 0.61
CA ILE A 155 -18.83 -19.94 1.74
C ILE A 155 -19.13 -21.45 1.71
N PRO A 156 -20.36 -21.92 1.38
CA PRO A 156 -20.67 -23.35 1.46
C PRO A 156 -19.75 -24.24 0.62
N GLU A 157 -19.32 -23.75 -0.54
CA GLU A 157 -18.49 -24.51 -1.49
C GLU A 157 -17.09 -23.90 -1.70
N MET A 158 -16.81 -22.74 -1.09
CA MET A 158 -15.64 -21.90 -1.38
C MET A 158 -15.47 -21.58 -2.87
N GLU A 159 -16.59 -21.52 -3.59
CA GLU A 159 -16.66 -21.28 -5.03
C GLU A 159 -17.95 -20.54 -5.38
N TRP A 160 -17.89 -19.66 -6.38
CA TRP A 160 -19.08 -18.98 -6.92
C TRP A 160 -19.82 -19.90 -7.90
N ASP A 161 -21.11 -20.15 -7.70
CA ASP A 161 -21.97 -20.76 -8.73
C ASP A 161 -22.18 -19.76 -9.88
N LYS A 162 -21.28 -19.83 -10.86
CA LYS A 162 -21.30 -18.99 -12.07
C LYS A 162 -22.65 -19.05 -12.78
N ALA A 163 -23.25 -20.24 -12.91
CA ALA A 163 -24.51 -20.39 -13.62
C ALA A 163 -25.67 -19.73 -12.83
N ALA A 164 -25.64 -19.77 -11.51
CA ALA A 164 -26.59 -19.02 -10.68
C ALA A 164 -26.42 -17.50 -10.83
N LEU A 165 -25.18 -17.01 -10.78
CA LEU A 165 -24.89 -15.58 -10.97
C LEU A 165 -25.29 -15.09 -12.37
N GLU A 166 -25.03 -15.86 -13.42
CA GLU A 166 -25.45 -15.53 -14.79
C GLU A 166 -26.99 -15.52 -14.94
N ARG A 167 -27.72 -16.38 -14.22
CA ARG A 167 -29.19 -16.33 -14.16
C ARG A 167 -29.73 -15.06 -13.48
N LEU A 168 -28.92 -14.40 -12.65
CA LEU A 168 -29.23 -13.08 -12.08
C LEU A 168 -28.90 -11.93 -13.05
N GLY A 169 -28.45 -12.24 -14.28
CA GLY A 169 -28.12 -11.25 -15.30
C GLY A 169 -26.68 -10.73 -15.25
N LEU A 170 -25.79 -11.41 -14.53
CA LEU A 170 -24.39 -11.02 -14.42
C LEU A 170 -23.53 -11.60 -15.56
N ILE A 171 -22.46 -10.87 -15.89
CA ILE A 171 -21.34 -11.37 -16.68
C ILE A 171 -20.22 -11.71 -15.68
N VAL A 172 -20.06 -13.00 -15.39
CA VAL A 172 -19.03 -13.48 -14.45
C VAL A 172 -17.70 -13.64 -15.18
N VAL A 173 -16.71 -12.86 -14.76
CA VAL A 173 -15.35 -12.92 -15.31
C VAL A 173 -14.60 -14.08 -14.69
N GLN A 174 -14.11 -14.99 -15.51
CA GLN A 174 -13.10 -15.97 -15.12
C GLN A 174 -11.73 -15.43 -15.55
N SER A 175 -10.86 -15.16 -14.58
CA SER A 175 -9.55 -14.54 -14.78
C SER A 175 -8.47 -15.33 -14.03
N PRO A 176 -7.19 -15.32 -14.47
CA PRO A 176 -6.06 -15.69 -13.62
C PRO A 176 -5.95 -14.89 -12.31
N LEU A 177 -6.72 -13.79 -12.20
CA LEU A 177 -6.92 -12.99 -10.99
C LEU A 177 -8.11 -13.45 -10.11
N SER A 178 -8.82 -14.51 -10.50
CA SER A 178 -9.97 -15.09 -9.77
C SER A 178 -9.75 -16.44 -9.06
N PRO A 179 -8.53 -17.01 -8.93
CA PRO A 179 -8.26 -17.97 -7.85
C PRO A 179 -8.60 -17.38 -6.48
N PHE A 180 -8.89 -18.22 -5.50
CA PHE A 180 -9.35 -17.80 -4.17
C PHE A 180 -8.47 -16.70 -3.53
N ILE A 181 -7.14 -16.86 -3.56
CA ILE A 181 -6.16 -15.90 -3.02
C ILE A 181 -6.22 -14.54 -3.74
N SER A 182 -6.47 -14.54 -5.05
CA SER A 182 -6.60 -13.31 -5.84
C SER A 182 -8.02 -12.75 -5.92
N GLY A 183 -9.02 -13.53 -5.54
CA GLY A 183 -10.42 -13.17 -5.46
C GLY A 183 -10.87 -12.93 -4.01
N THR A 184 -11.80 -13.75 -3.53
CA THR A 184 -12.54 -13.54 -2.27
C THR A 184 -11.65 -13.45 -1.01
N ALA A 185 -10.50 -14.14 -0.94
CA ALA A 185 -9.61 -14.08 0.23
C ALA A 185 -9.16 -12.65 0.57
N ARG A 186 -9.06 -11.79 -0.45
CA ARG A 186 -8.67 -10.39 -0.31
C ARG A 186 -9.66 -9.57 0.55
N ALA A 187 -10.88 -10.07 0.76
CA ALA A 187 -11.88 -9.42 1.60
C ALA A 187 -11.58 -9.50 3.12
N ILE A 188 -10.65 -10.36 3.57
CA ILE A 188 -10.30 -10.53 5.00
C ILE A 188 -9.94 -9.18 5.64
N GLY A 189 -9.13 -8.36 4.96
CA GLY A 189 -8.67 -7.05 5.45
C GLY A 189 -9.83 -6.07 5.69
N PRO A 190 -10.60 -5.66 4.66
CA PRO A 190 -11.70 -4.71 4.85
C PRO A 190 -12.79 -5.23 5.80
N LEU A 191 -13.06 -6.54 5.84
CA LEU A 191 -13.99 -7.12 6.84
C LEU A 191 -13.47 -6.94 8.26
N THR A 192 -12.18 -7.19 8.48
CA THR A 192 -11.51 -6.98 9.77
C THR A 192 -11.55 -5.51 10.16
N LYS A 193 -11.24 -4.59 9.24
CA LYS A 193 -11.33 -3.14 9.46
C LYS A 193 -12.74 -2.69 9.79
N TYR A 194 -13.76 -3.22 9.10
CA TYR A 194 -15.16 -2.94 9.39
C TYR A 194 -15.57 -3.44 10.77
N PHE A 195 -15.20 -4.66 11.16
CA PHE A 195 -15.45 -5.17 12.50
C PHE A 195 -14.79 -4.29 13.58
N ARG A 196 -13.53 -3.90 13.43
CA ARG A 196 -12.85 -2.97 14.37
C ARG A 196 -13.59 -1.63 14.48
N ALA A 197 -14.18 -1.15 13.39
CA ALA A 197 -14.87 0.14 13.32
C ALA A 197 -16.27 0.13 13.93
N THR A 198 -17.00 -0.98 13.81
CA THR A 198 -18.45 -1.03 14.10
C THR A 198 -18.85 -2.08 15.15
N GLY A 199 -18.00 -3.07 15.39
CA GLY A 199 -18.33 -4.25 16.19
C GLY A 199 -19.30 -5.23 15.51
N TYR A 200 -19.56 -5.09 14.21
CA TYR A 200 -20.50 -5.96 13.48
C TYR A 200 -19.96 -7.41 13.37
N ALA A 201 -20.42 -8.27 14.28
CA ALA A 201 -19.90 -9.63 14.44
C ALA A 201 -19.88 -10.48 13.14
N PRO A 202 -20.89 -10.43 12.25
CA PRO A 202 -20.84 -11.22 11.01
C PRO A 202 -19.67 -10.88 10.09
N ALA A 203 -19.13 -9.65 10.14
CA ALA A 203 -17.92 -9.30 9.40
C ALA A 203 -16.69 -10.07 9.92
N LEU A 204 -16.56 -10.21 11.25
CA LEU A 204 -15.49 -10.99 11.85
C LEU A 204 -15.64 -12.47 11.54
N SER A 205 -16.86 -13.01 11.64
CA SER A 205 -17.14 -14.42 11.30
C SER A 205 -16.72 -14.73 9.86
N LEU A 206 -17.16 -13.92 8.89
CA LEU A 206 -16.78 -14.11 7.49
C LEU A 206 -15.26 -13.98 7.29
N ALA A 207 -14.60 -13.01 7.93
CA ALA A 207 -13.15 -12.86 7.85
C ALA A 207 -12.40 -14.10 8.38
N MET A 208 -12.89 -14.72 9.46
CA MET A 208 -12.30 -15.92 10.03
C MET A 208 -12.48 -17.14 9.12
N GLU A 209 -13.64 -17.32 8.51
CA GLU A 209 -13.90 -18.42 7.57
C GLU A 209 -13.02 -18.32 6.32
N LEU A 210 -12.89 -17.12 5.76
CA LEU A 210 -11.98 -16.87 4.63
C LEU A 210 -10.51 -17.05 5.03
N ALA A 211 -10.13 -16.66 6.25
CA ALA A 211 -8.78 -16.86 6.75
C ALA A 211 -8.44 -18.34 6.93
N GLU A 212 -9.36 -19.16 7.43
CA GLU A 212 -9.17 -20.61 7.55
C GLU A 212 -8.86 -21.26 6.20
N GLU A 213 -9.60 -20.88 5.16
CA GLU A 213 -9.34 -21.34 3.79
C GLU A 213 -7.98 -20.84 3.28
N ALA A 214 -7.66 -19.56 3.48
CA ALA A 214 -6.41 -18.95 3.00
C ALA A 214 -5.18 -19.63 3.60
N LEU A 215 -5.24 -20.07 4.86
CA LEU A 215 -4.14 -20.74 5.54
C LEU A 215 -3.70 -22.08 4.90
N LYS A 216 -4.50 -22.64 3.97
CA LYS A 216 -4.07 -23.76 3.13
C LYS A 216 -2.96 -23.36 2.16
N SER A 217 -2.97 -22.12 1.66
CA SER A 217 -1.96 -21.57 0.75
C SER A 217 -0.72 -20.99 1.45
N TYR A 218 -0.82 -20.70 2.76
CA TYR A 218 0.31 -20.26 3.58
C TYR A 218 0.67 -21.39 4.54
N PRO A 219 1.58 -22.34 4.26
CA PRO A 219 1.81 -23.57 5.06
C PRO A 219 2.64 -23.37 6.35
N PRO A 220 2.65 -24.36 7.30
CA PRO A 220 3.59 -24.57 8.38
C PRO A 220 4.86 -23.75 8.42
N SER A 221 5.64 -24.10 7.41
CA SER A 221 7.02 -23.75 7.16
C SER A 221 7.18 -22.29 6.77
N GLY A 222 6.10 -21.63 6.34
CA GLY A 222 6.14 -20.31 5.73
C GLY A 222 6.68 -20.34 4.30
N GLU A 223 6.95 -21.50 3.72
CA GLU A 223 7.47 -21.58 2.36
C GLU A 223 6.45 -21.09 1.33
N PHE A 224 6.92 -20.27 0.39
CA PHE A 224 6.14 -19.93 -0.79
C PHE A 224 6.18 -21.08 -1.79
N ASP A 225 4.98 -21.48 -2.22
CA ASP A 225 4.68 -22.51 -3.22
C ASP A 225 3.65 -21.94 -4.22
N PRO A 226 4.04 -21.73 -5.51
CA PRO A 226 3.13 -21.25 -6.54
C PRO A 226 1.89 -22.12 -6.74
N ASP A 227 2.02 -23.44 -6.59
CA ASP A 227 0.92 -24.38 -6.84
C ASP A 227 -0.15 -24.23 -5.74
N LEU A 228 0.25 -24.01 -4.49
CA LEU A 228 -0.67 -23.76 -3.38
C LEU A 228 -1.33 -22.38 -3.44
N MET A 229 -0.66 -21.40 -4.04
CA MET A 229 -1.21 -20.03 -4.18
C MET A 229 -2.24 -19.94 -5.30
N GLU A 230 -2.14 -20.82 -6.32
CA GLU A 230 -3.00 -20.87 -7.51
C GLU A 230 -3.05 -19.56 -8.32
N THR A 231 -2.22 -18.57 -7.98
CA THR A 231 -2.11 -17.29 -8.66
C THR A 231 -0.66 -16.86 -8.73
N THR A 232 -0.31 -16.12 -9.79
CA THR A 232 0.99 -15.47 -9.92
C THR A 232 0.95 -13.98 -9.63
N HIS A 233 -0.19 -13.43 -9.21
CA HIS A 233 -0.33 -12.01 -8.92
C HIS A 233 0.22 -11.69 -7.52
N ALA A 234 1.41 -11.09 -7.45
CA ALA A 234 2.15 -10.89 -6.20
C ALA A 234 1.38 -10.04 -5.18
N HIS A 235 0.73 -8.97 -5.63
CA HIS A 235 -0.10 -8.10 -4.79
C HIS A 235 -1.27 -8.87 -4.14
N SER A 236 -1.86 -9.85 -4.81
CA SER A 236 -2.91 -10.67 -4.18
C SER A 236 -2.37 -11.52 -3.03
N ILE A 237 -1.17 -12.08 -3.20
CA ILE A 237 -0.48 -12.87 -2.17
C ILE A 237 -0.08 -11.98 -0.99
N THR A 238 0.48 -10.80 -1.23
CA THR A 238 0.90 -9.90 -0.14
C THR A 238 -0.28 -9.25 0.57
N SER A 239 -1.34 -8.86 -0.15
CA SER A 239 -2.53 -8.26 0.47
C SER A 239 -3.32 -9.25 1.31
N THR A 240 -3.31 -10.55 0.96
CA THR A 240 -3.88 -11.59 1.80
C THR A 240 -3.01 -11.83 3.05
N MET A 241 -1.69 -11.85 2.91
CA MET A 241 -0.76 -11.91 4.06
C MET A 241 -0.97 -10.74 5.03
N SER A 242 -1.04 -9.50 4.54
CA SER A 242 -1.28 -8.32 5.38
C SER A 242 -2.65 -8.35 6.05
N SER A 243 -3.67 -8.85 5.35
CA SER A 243 -5.01 -9.05 5.90
C SER A 243 -5.04 -10.10 7.02
N LEU A 244 -4.30 -11.21 6.88
CA LEU A 244 -4.13 -12.21 7.94
C LEU A 244 -3.42 -11.61 9.16
N ALA A 245 -2.43 -10.74 8.96
CA ALA A 245 -1.77 -10.01 10.07
C ALA A 245 -2.76 -9.10 10.81
N GLN A 246 -3.58 -8.35 10.08
CA GLN A 246 -4.60 -7.46 10.65
C GLN A 246 -5.64 -8.26 11.45
N LEU A 247 -6.07 -9.41 10.94
CA LEU A 247 -7.00 -10.29 11.64
C LEU A 247 -6.36 -10.87 12.91
N ALA A 248 -5.11 -11.34 12.83
CA ALA A 248 -4.36 -11.86 13.98
C ALA A 248 -4.20 -10.81 15.08
N GLU A 249 -3.84 -9.58 14.73
CA GLU A 249 -3.76 -8.46 15.67
C GLU A 249 -5.12 -8.21 16.34
N THR A 250 -6.19 -8.17 15.54
CA THR A 250 -7.56 -7.91 16.02
C THR A 250 -8.04 -8.96 17.01
N LEU A 251 -7.71 -10.23 16.77
CA LEU A 251 -8.06 -11.36 17.63
C LEU A 251 -7.07 -11.56 18.78
N ASN A 252 -5.92 -10.86 18.76
CA ASN A 252 -4.76 -11.18 19.58
C ASN A 252 -4.36 -12.68 19.45
N ASP A 253 -4.44 -13.22 18.23
CA ASP A 253 -4.15 -14.62 17.91
C ASP A 253 -2.66 -14.83 17.61
N GLN A 254 -1.96 -15.39 18.60
CA GLN A 254 -0.53 -15.65 18.51
C GLN A 254 -0.16 -16.70 17.46
N ASN A 255 -1.03 -17.69 17.21
CA ASN A 255 -0.77 -18.76 16.26
C ASN A 255 -0.91 -18.26 14.83
N LEU A 256 -1.98 -17.51 14.55
CA LEU A 256 -2.17 -16.87 13.26
C LEU A 256 -1.06 -15.85 12.98
N MET A 257 -0.71 -15.02 13.98
CA MET A 257 0.38 -14.06 13.84
C MET A 257 1.72 -14.76 13.56
N ASN A 258 1.98 -15.89 14.22
CA ASN A 258 3.19 -16.67 13.96
C ASN A 258 3.18 -17.26 12.54
N ARG A 259 2.01 -17.63 12.01
CA ARG A 259 1.90 -18.12 10.63
C ARG A 259 2.25 -17.06 9.60
N VAL A 260 1.77 -15.83 9.81
CA VAL A 260 2.15 -14.68 8.99
C VAL A 260 3.64 -14.41 9.09
N ARG A 261 4.19 -14.40 10.32
CA ARG A 261 5.63 -14.21 10.55
C ARG A 261 6.47 -15.26 9.80
N MET A 262 6.09 -16.54 9.87
CA MET A 262 6.82 -17.60 9.15
C MET A 262 6.84 -17.35 7.65
N PHE A 263 5.71 -16.96 7.04
CA PHE A 263 5.69 -16.64 5.61
C PHE A 263 6.50 -15.39 5.29
N TYR A 264 6.44 -14.36 6.13
CA TYR A 264 7.25 -13.14 5.99
C TYR A 264 8.76 -13.43 6.02
N ASP A 265 9.20 -14.27 6.96
CA ASP A 265 10.62 -14.56 7.17
C ASP A 265 11.17 -15.57 6.13
N VAL A 266 10.34 -16.49 5.62
CA VAL A 266 10.79 -17.63 4.80
C VAL A 266 10.30 -17.59 3.36
N GLY A 267 9.01 -17.32 3.14
CA GLY A 267 8.38 -17.36 1.81
C GLY A 267 8.55 -16.06 1.03
N LEU A 268 8.31 -14.94 1.69
CA LEU A 268 8.35 -13.61 1.08
C LEU A 268 9.70 -13.24 0.43
N PRO A 269 10.89 -13.67 0.93
CA PRO A 269 12.16 -13.47 0.24
C PRO A 269 12.23 -14.05 -1.18
N LYS A 270 11.32 -14.96 -1.57
CA LYS A 270 11.21 -15.43 -2.96
C LYS A 270 10.44 -14.46 -3.87
N LEU A 271 9.70 -13.50 -3.30
CA LEU A 271 8.79 -12.60 -4.01
C LEU A 271 9.33 -11.17 -4.11
N ARG A 272 10.21 -10.77 -3.19
CA ARG A 272 10.78 -9.43 -3.10
C ARG A 272 12.30 -9.45 -3.06
N ASN A 273 12.91 -8.34 -3.45
CA ASN A 273 14.32 -8.08 -3.17
C ASN A 273 14.52 -7.39 -1.81
N GLU A 274 15.76 -7.06 -1.50
CA GLU A 274 16.23 -6.50 -0.22
C GLU A 274 15.70 -5.09 0.08
N LEU A 275 15.18 -4.38 -0.93
CA LEU A 275 14.50 -3.09 -0.78
C LEU A 275 12.97 -3.22 -0.77
N GLY A 276 12.45 -4.45 -0.76
CA GLY A 276 11.02 -4.75 -0.79
C GLY A 276 10.34 -4.45 -2.12
N TRP A 277 11.10 -4.21 -3.19
CA TRP A 277 10.54 -4.24 -4.53
C TRP A 277 10.19 -5.69 -4.87
N ALA A 278 9.02 -5.88 -5.50
CA ALA A 278 8.53 -7.17 -5.95
C ALA A 278 7.96 -7.01 -7.36
N ALA A 279 8.18 -8.00 -8.21
CA ALA A 279 7.53 -8.06 -9.53
C ALA A 279 6.00 -8.18 -9.33
N GLU A 280 5.22 -7.57 -10.22
CA GLU A 280 3.74 -7.69 -10.24
C GLU A 280 3.34 -9.16 -10.44
N ASN A 281 4.10 -9.87 -11.27
CA ASN A 281 3.91 -11.28 -11.54
C ASN A 281 5.05 -12.12 -10.96
N THR A 282 4.71 -13.19 -10.24
CA THR A 282 5.70 -14.11 -9.66
C THR A 282 6.25 -15.11 -10.67
N ASP A 283 5.64 -15.23 -11.84
CA ASP A 283 6.19 -16.00 -12.97
C ASP A 283 7.36 -15.22 -13.58
N PRO A 284 8.61 -15.74 -13.50
CA PRO A 284 9.78 -15.04 -14.00
C PRO A 284 9.79 -14.84 -15.52
N GLU A 285 8.93 -15.54 -16.27
CA GLU A 285 8.79 -15.38 -17.72
C GLU A 285 7.84 -14.22 -18.09
N VAL A 286 7.08 -13.68 -17.13
CA VAL A 286 6.04 -12.66 -17.37
C VAL A 286 6.49 -11.31 -16.85
N LEU A 287 7.04 -10.47 -17.74
CA LEU A 287 7.46 -9.09 -17.45
C LEU A 287 8.23 -8.93 -16.11
N PRO A 288 9.31 -9.69 -15.88
CA PRO A 288 9.97 -9.81 -14.56
C PRO A 288 10.63 -8.50 -14.06
N ALA A 289 10.69 -7.45 -14.86
CA ALA A 289 11.17 -6.13 -14.47
C ALA A 289 10.04 -5.18 -14.01
N LYS A 290 8.78 -5.53 -14.26
CA LYS A 290 7.61 -4.72 -13.91
C LYS A 290 7.22 -4.99 -12.46
N GLY A 291 7.53 -4.06 -11.55
CA GLY A 291 7.07 -4.14 -10.15
C GLY A 291 5.68 -3.58 -9.95
N GLU A 292 5.14 -3.67 -8.73
CA GLU A 292 3.89 -3.00 -8.33
C GLU A 292 4.02 -2.45 -6.90
N VAL A 293 3.76 -1.16 -6.71
CA VAL A 293 3.95 -0.51 -5.40
C VAL A 293 2.95 -0.99 -4.34
N ASN A 294 1.76 -1.46 -4.73
CA ASN A 294 0.81 -2.07 -3.79
C ASN A 294 1.43 -3.26 -3.04
N THR A 295 2.19 -4.10 -3.75
CA THR A 295 2.88 -5.25 -3.17
C THR A 295 3.85 -4.81 -2.08
N SER A 296 4.65 -3.79 -2.35
CA SER A 296 5.56 -3.21 -1.35
C SER A 296 4.82 -2.55 -0.18
N GLY A 297 3.66 -1.93 -0.45
CA GLY A 297 2.77 -1.38 0.58
C GLY A 297 2.26 -2.45 1.55
N ASP A 298 1.73 -3.57 1.05
CA ASP A 298 1.24 -4.68 1.88
C ASP A 298 2.36 -5.32 2.73
N ILE A 299 3.56 -5.42 2.15
CA ILE A 299 4.75 -5.90 2.84
C ILE A 299 5.08 -4.96 4.02
N VAL A 300 5.05 -3.64 3.78
CA VAL A 300 5.25 -2.64 4.83
C VAL A 300 4.18 -2.76 5.91
N GLU A 301 2.89 -2.86 5.55
CA GLU A 301 1.81 -3.03 6.53
C GLU A 301 2.02 -4.28 7.41
N THR A 302 2.44 -5.39 6.81
CA THR A 302 2.75 -6.63 7.55
C THR A 302 3.93 -6.44 8.49
N ALA A 303 5.01 -5.81 8.02
CA ALA A 303 6.20 -5.52 8.80
C ALA A 303 5.89 -4.61 10.01
N LEU A 304 5.05 -3.60 9.84
CA LEU A 304 4.61 -2.71 10.91
C LEU A 304 3.85 -3.45 12.01
N ILE A 305 2.96 -4.39 11.63
CA ILE A 305 2.22 -5.22 12.58
C ILE A 305 3.17 -6.17 13.31
N LEU A 306 4.06 -6.86 12.59
CA LEU A 306 5.07 -7.74 13.18
C LEU A 306 6.02 -6.98 14.12
N GLY A 307 6.40 -5.75 13.78
CA GLY A 307 7.24 -4.89 14.62
C GLY A 307 6.55 -4.48 15.91
N SER A 308 5.24 -4.25 15.85
CA SER A 308 4.42 -3.96 17.03
C SER A 308 4.22 -5.18 17.93
N PHE A 309 4.26 -6.39 17.37
CA PHE A 309 3.94 -7.64 18.06
C PHE A 309 5.17 -8.39 18.59
N TYR A 310 6.28 -8.36 17.86
CA TYR A 310 7.46 -9.19 18.15
C TYR A 310 8.73 -8.37 18.34
N ASP A 311 9.28 -7.82 17.26
CA ASP A 311 10.68 -7.42 17.22
C ASP A 311 10.88 -6.11 16.42
N PRO A 312 11.66 -5.15 16.93
CA PRO A 312 11.94 -3.89 16.23
C PRO A 312 12.59 -4.04 14.85
N TYR A 313 13.22 -5.18 14.53
CA TYR A 313 13.77 -5.48 13.21
C TYR A 313 12.74 -5.27 12.08
N TYR A 314 11.48 -5.61 12.31
CA TYR A 314 10.45 -5.44 11.27
C TYR A 314 10.13 -3.96 10.98
N PHE A 315 10.29 -3.06 11.96
CA PHE A 315 10.22 -1.62 11.71
C PHE A 315 11.39 -1.12 10.86
N GLU A 316 12.58 -1.71 11.02
CA GLU A 316 13.71 -1.39 10.15
C GLU A 316 13.45 -1.82 8.71
N ASP A 317 12.90 -3.02 8.51
CA ASP A 317 12.55 -3.50 7.18
C ASP A 317 11.48 -2.59 6.54
N ALA A 318 10.43 -2.23 7.29
CA ALA A 318 9.44 -1.25 6.84
C ALA A 318 10.09 0.08 6.42
N GLU A 319 10.97 0.64 7.26
CA GLU A 319 11.67 1.89 6.98
C GLU A 319 12.54 1.79 5.71
N ARG A 320 13.28 0.70 5.55
CA ARG A 320 14.11 0.45 4.36
C ARG A 320 13.27 0.37 3.09
N ILE A 321 12.12 -0.31 3.12
CA ILE A 321 11.24 -0.43 1.96
C ILE A 321 10.62 0.93 1.59
N ILE A 322 10.20 1.69 2.60
CA ILE A 322 9.62 3.02 2.39
C ILE A 322 10.65 3.95 1.75
N ARG A 323 11.87 4.04 2.31
CA ARG A 323 12.93 4.93 1.82
C ARG A 323 13.57 4.47 0.51
N GLY A 324 13.77 3.17 0.37
CA GLY A 324 14.50 2.58 -0.74
C GLY A 324 13.64 2.32 -1.97
N HIS A 325 12.33 2.19 -1.81
CA HIS A 325 11.46 1.82 -2.91
C HIS A 325 10.17 2.64 -3.02
N ILE A 326 9.33 2.70 -1.97
CA ILE A 326 8.01 3.34 -2.08
C ILE A 326 8.14 4.85 -2.33
N LEU A 327 8.81 5.61 -1.46
CA LEU A 327 8.92 7.07 -1.63
C LEU A 327 9.63 7.47 -2.94
N PRO A 328 10.73 6.80 -3.35
CA PRO A 328 11.37 7.12 -4.63
C PRO A 328 10.48 6.83 -5.85
N SER A 329 9.59 5.85 -5.75
CA SER A 329 8.69 5.45 -6.85
C SER A 329 7.49 6.38 -7.07
N GLN A 330 7.30 7.41 -6.23
CA GLN A 330 6.25 8.40 -6.48
C GLN A 330 6.61 9.28 -7.68
N LEU A 331 5.67 9.45 -8.61
CA LEU A 331 5.85 10.33 -9.75
C LEU A 331 5.81 11.80 -9.32
N ARG A 332 6.98 12.40 -9.18
CA ARG A 332 7.16 13.81 -8.77
C ARG A 332 7.82 14.70 -9.83
N ASP A 333 8.35 14.08 -10.89
CA ASP A 333 8.90 14.76 -12.07
C ASP A 333 8.11 14.32 -13.31
N ILE A 334 7.17 15.16 -13.72
CA ILE A 334 6.30 14.93 -14.88
C ILE A 334 6.87 15.50 -16.19
N SER A 335 8.12 15.99 -16.19
CA SER A 335 8.71 16.70 -17.34
C SER A 335 8.88 15.84 -18.60
N PHE A 336 8.76 14.52 -18.46
CA PHE A 336 8.82 13.58 -19.58
C PHE A 336 7.44 13.23 -20.17
N ILE A 337 6.35 13.59 -19.50
CA ILE A 337 4.98 13.31 -19.94
C ILE A 337 4.55 14.43 -20.89
N ARG A 338 4.27 14.07 -22.14
CA ARG A 338 3.76 15.02 -23.13
C ARG A 338 2.24 14.95 -23.15
N ASN A 339 1.59 16.09 -22.94
CA ASN A 339 0.13 16.13 -23.09
C ASN A 339 -0.24 15.85 -24.56
N PRO A 340 -1.21 14.96 -24.80
CA PRO A 340 -1.66 14.62 -26.15
C PRO A 340 -2.41 15.79 -26.80
N GLU A 341 -2.52 15.76 -28.13
CA GLU A 341 -3.49 16.61 -28.84
C GLU A 341 -4.91 16.18 -28.45
N ASN A 342 -5.80 17.15 -28.21
CA ASN A 342 -7.17 16.89 -27.77
C ASN A 342 -8.22 17.74 -28.53
N PRO A 343 -8.34 17.58 -29.86
CA PRO A 343 -9.27 18.39 -30.67
C PRO A 343 -10.75 18.08 -30.38
N GLU A 344 -11.05 16.88 -29.89
CA GLU A 344 -12.41 16.42 -29.56
C GLU A 344 -12.81 16.76 -28.13
N GLY A 345 -11.90 17.32 -27.32
CA GLY A 345 -12.20 17.75 -25.94
C GLY A 345 -12.45 16.62 -24.94
N LYS A 346 -11.95 15.39 -25.21
CA LYS A 346 -12.10 14.23 -24.33
C LYS A 346 -11.37 14.44 -23.00
N ASP A 347 -12.03 14.18 -21.88
CA ASP A 347 -11.44 14.39 -20.56
C ASP A 347 -10.23 13.47 -20.31
N ALA A 348 -10.26 12.25 -20.88
CA ALA A 348 -9.16 11.28 -20.83
C ALA A 348 -7.82 11.81 -21.37
N LEU A 349 -7.85 12.85 -22.21
CA LEU A 349 -6.68 13.48 -22.83
C LEU A 349 -6.36 14.86 -22.24
N ARG A 350 -7.14 15.34 -21.28
CA ARG A 350 -7.01 16.67 -20.69
C ARG A 350 -5.99 16.68 -19.56
N GLU A 351 -5.00 17.57 -19.66
CA GLU A 351 -4.03 17.87 -18.59
C GLU A 351 -3.33 16.62 -18.02
N VAL A 352 -3.08 15.62 -18.88
CA VAL A 352 -2.63 14.28 -18.48
C VAL A 352 -1.40 14.34 -17.58
N ALA A 353 -0.38 15.12 -17.94
CA ALA A 353 0.85 15.24 -17.15
C ALA A 353 0.59 15.75 -15.71
N GLU A 354 -0.21 16.80 -15.56
CA GLU A 354 -0.51 17.40 -14.26
C GLU A 354 -1.39 16.51 -13.38
N ARG A 355 -2.31 15.77 -13.99
CA ARG A 355 -3.19 14.82 -13.30
C ARG A 355 -2.44 13.59 -12.78
N HIS A 356 -1.30 13.25 -13.37
CA HIS A 356 -0.41 12.17 -12.91
C HIS A 356 0.53 12.57 -11.76
N LEU A 357 0.73 13.87 -11.50
CA LEU A 357 1.68 14.31 -10.49
C LEU A 357 1.25 13.84 -9.09
N GLY A 358 2.03 12.90 -8.54
CA GLY A 358 1.78 12.19 -7.28
C GLY A 358 1.44 10.71 -7.40
N ALA A 359 1.30 10.20 -8.62
CA ALA A 359 0.92 8.81 -8.86
C ALA A 359 2.00 7.80 -8.44
N PHE A 360 1.55 6.58 -8.14
CA PHE A 360 2.36 5.38 -7.96
C PHE A 360 1.93 4.36 -9.02
N GLY A 361 2.85 3.49 -9.44
CA GLY A 361 2.63 2.64 -10.61
C GLY A 361 3.47 1.37 -10.59
N PHE A 362 4.07 1.06 -11.74
CA PHE A 362 4.78 -0.20 -11.96
C PHE A 362 6.30 -0.03 -12.18
N PRO A 363 7.04 0.47 -11.18
CA PRO A 363 8.46 0.79 -11.33
C PRO A 363 9.35 -0.46 -11.35
N ALA A 364 10.54 -0.32 -11.92
CA ALA A 364 11.70 -1.14 -11.56
C ALA A 364 12.30 -0.59 -10.25
N PRO A 365 13.19 -1.32 -9.55
CA PRO A 365 13.83 -0.80 -8.35
C PRO A 365 14.55 0.53 -8.59
N TYR A 366 15.13 0.72 -9.78
CA TYR A 366 15.93 1.88 -10.14
C TYR A 366 15.13 3.03 -10.77
N GLY A 367 13.89 2.85 -11.24
CA GLY A 367 13.22 3.88 -12.03
C GLY A 367 11.82 3.54 -12.57
N HIS A 368 11.17 4.55 -13.15
CA HIS A 368 9.82 4.41 -13.74
C HIS A 368 9.77 3.67 -15.07
N HIS A 369 10.91 3.43 -15.73
CA HIS A 369 10.96 2.74 -17.02
C HIS A 369 11.72 1.43 -16.88
N PRO A 370 11.05 0.33 -16.52
CA PRO A 370 11.72 -0.96 -16.41
C PRO A 370 12.17 -1.46 -17.78
N ARG A 371 13.30 -2.15 -17.80
CA ARG A 371 13.83 -2.78 -19.01
C ARG A 371 12.79 -3.72 -19.64
N GLY A 372 12.63 -3.62 -20.95
CA GLY A 372 11.73 -4.48 -21.72
C GLY A 372 10.28 -3.99 -21.79
N LEU A 373 9.90 -2.92 -21.07
CA LEU A 373 8.57 -2.31 -21.23
C LEU A 373 8.56 -1.21 -22.29
N GLU A 374 7.52 -1.25 -23.13
CA GLU A 374 7.27 -0.28 -24.19
C GLU A 374 6.59 0.99 -23.69
N CYS A 375 6.01 0.97 -22.48
CA CYS A 375 5.30 2.09 -21.90
C CYS A 375 5.60 2.28 -20.41
N ILE A 376 5.29 3.49 -19.92
CA ILE A 376 5.25 3.81 -18.49
C ILE A 376 3.78 4.05 -18.14
N SER A 377 3.25 3.28 -17.19
CA SER A 377 1.86 3.37 -16.75
C SER A 377 1.73 3.52 -15.24
N PHE A 378 0.62 4.14 -14.84
CA PHE A 378 0.23 4.35 -13.46
C PHE A 378 -1.25 3.95 -13.35
N ASN A 379 -1.53 2.77 -12.82
CA ASN A 379 -2.92 2.44 -12.52
C ASN A 379 -3.33 3.18 -11.24
N MET A 380 -4.50 3.79 -11.27
CA MET A 380 -4.90 4.73 -10.23
C MET A 380 -5.19 4.04 -8.89
N ASP A 381 -5.54 2.75 -8.90
CA ASP A 381 -5.72 1.96 -7.68
C ASP A 381 -4.44 1.91 -6.83
N ILE A 382 -3.28 1.87 -7.48
CA ILE A 382 -1.96 1.81 -6.84
C ILE A 382 -1.69 3.09 -6.05
N VAL A 383 -2.21 4.23 -6.50
CA VAL A 383 -2.12 5.49 -5.75
C VAL A 383 -2.83 5.35 -4.41
N GLY A 384 -4.05 4.83 -4.42
CA GLY A 384 -4.82 4.59 -3.20
C GLY A 384 -4.14 3.57 -2.28
N GLY A 385 -3.65 2.45 -2.81
CA GLY A 385 -2.96 1.45 -2.00
C GLY A 385 -1.68 1.96 -1.36
N ALA A 386 -0.79 2.59 -2.15
CA ALA A 386 0.45 3.17 -1.63
C ALA A 386 0.20 4.24 -0.55
N VAL A 387 -0.78 5.13 -0.76
CA VAL A 387 -1.13 6.17 0.22
C VAL A 387 -1.70 5.56 1.49
N ALA A 388 -2.55 4.54 1.40
CA ALA A 388 -3.08 3.85 2.57
C ALA A 388 -1.95 3.22 3.42
N SER A 389 -1.02 2.49 2.80
CA SER A 389 0.11 1.88 3.52
C SER A 389 1.05 2.94 4.11
N LEU A 390 1.26 4.07 3.42
CA LEU A 390 2.02 5.20 3.96
C LEU A 390 1.32 5.85 5.17
N CYS A 391 -0.02 5.85 5.22
CA CYS A 391 -0.74 6.31 6.41
C CYS A 391 -0.50 5.38 7.60
N GLU A 392 -0.54 4.06 7.40
CA GLU A 392 -0.21 3.08 8.45
C GLU A 392 1.23 3.26 8.94
N ALA A 393 2.17 3.48 8.02
CA ALA A 393 3.56 3.78 8.36
C ALA A 393 3.69 5.10 9.15
N TYR A 394 2.98 6.16 8.75
CA TYR A 394 2.99 7.43 9.48
C TYR A 394 2.45 7.27 10.91
N ALA A 395 1.35 6.52 11.06
CA ALA A 395 0.73 6.24 12.36
C ALA A 395 1.66 5.49 13.33
N LEU A 396 2.56 4.66 12.79
CA LEU A 396 3.47 3.83 13.57
C LEU A 396 4.92 4.32 13.54
N CYS A 397 5.23 5.44 12.88
CA CYS A 397 6.56 6.06 12.91
C CYS A 397 6.99 6.34 14.35
N ALA A 398 6.06 6.86 15.13
CA ALA A 398 6.16 6.99 16.57
C ALA A 398 4.85 6.52 17.22
N SER A 399 4.91 6.06 18.47
CA SER A 399 3.73 5.57 19.19
C SER A 399 3.78 5.94 20.67
N TYR A 400 2.60 6.08 21.27
CA TYR A 400 2.43 6.21 22.71
C TYR A 400 1.43 5.17 23.19
N LYS A 401 1.90 4.21 24.00
CA LYS A 401 1.05 3.13 24.53
C LYS A 401 1.44 2.83 25.97
N ASN A 402 0.45 2.70 26.85
CA ASN A 402 0.63 2.37 28.26
C ASN A 402 1.62 3.31 28.98
N GLY A 403 1.60 4.60 28.65
CA GLY A 403 2.50 5.58 29.27
C GLY A 403 3.91 5.65 28.67
N ILE A 404 4.21 4.87 27.63
CA ILE A 404 5.54 4.75 27.03
C ILE A 404 5.56 5.36 25.64
N HIS A 405 6.53 6.25 25.39
CA HIS A 405 6.84 6.79 24.07
C HIS A 405 7.79 5.86 23.32
N ARG A 406 7.53 5.63 22.04
CA ARG A 406 8.43 4.91 21.15
C ARG A 406 8.61 5.65 19.84
N VAL A 407 9.85 5.73 19.37
CA VAL A 407 10.20 6.09 17.99
C VAL A 407 10.59 4.80 17.29
N ASN A 408 9.68 4.29 16.46
CA ASN A 408 9.83 2.99 15.80
C ASN A 408 10.56 3.15 14.45
N MET A 409 10.33 4.25 13.73
CA MET A 409 11.01 4.58 12.48
C MET A 409 11.57 6.01 12.54
N LEU A 410 12.68 6.26 11.86
CA LEU A 410 13.43 7.51 11.96
C LEU A 410 12.98 8.55 10.92
N PHE A 411 11.68 8.72 10.69
CA PHE A 411 11.15 9.81 9.85
C PHE A 411 10.80 11.04 10.67
N ASP A 412 10.77 12.20 10.00
CA ASP A 412 10.14 13.39 10.57
C ASP A 412 8.67 13.09 10.83
N CYS A 413 8.25 13.22 12.08
CA CYS A 413 6.85 13.08 12.45
C CYS A 413 6.51 13.94 13.65
N GLN A 414 5.26 14.37 13.68
CA GLN A 414 4.69 15.09 14.80
C GLN A 414 3.35 14.48 15.15
N THR A 415 3.19 14.13 16.42
CA THR A 415 1.96 13.62 17.02
C THR A 415 1.56 14.52 18.18
N GLU A 416 0.45 14.22 18.85
CA GLU A 416 0.07 14.92 20.09
C GLU A 416 1.01 14.61 21.27
N TYR A 417 1.81 13.55 21.18
CA TYR A 417 2.61 13.03 22.28
C TYR A 417 4.13 13.17 22.09
N LEU A 418 4.62 13.29 20.86
CA LEU A 418 6.03 13.54 20.58
C LEU A 418 6.27 14.16 19.19
N ARG A 419 7.43 14.81 19.05
CA ARG A 419 7.99 15.27 17.78
C ARG A 419 9.33 14.58 17.52
N VAL A 420 9.52 14.06 16.31
CA VAL A 420 10.77 13.48 15.81
C VAL A 420 11.29 14.33 14.68
N GLU A 421 12.56 14.73 14.79
CA GLU A 421 13.35 15.34 13.73
C GLU A 421 14.42 14.32 13.31
N SER A 422 14.35 13.87 12.07
CA SER A 422 15.10 12.75 11.51
C SER A 422 16.58 13.11 11.23
N PRO A 423 17.53 12.19 11.46
CA PRO A 423 18.93 12.41 11.06
C PRO A 423 19.12 12.43 9.54
N TYR A 424 18.08 12.10 8.75
CA TYR A 424 18.12 12.18 7.28
C TYR A 424 17.79 13.57 6.73
N THR A 425 17.19 14.44 7.55
CA THR A 425 16.77 15.80 7.18
C THR A 425 17.35 16.87 8.11
N HIS A 426 17.94 16.44 9.22
CA HIS A 426 18.56 17.28 10.25
C HIS A 426 19.96 16.76 10.62
N ASP A 427 20.77 17.59 11.29
CA ASP A 427 22.14 17.24 11.68
C ASP A 427 22.26 16.06 12.66
N ALA A 428 21.17 15.70 13.34
CA ALA A 428 21.08 14.57 14.26
C ALA A 428 19.62 14.16 14.45
N LEU A 429 19.39 12.98 15.04
CA LEU A 429 18.06 12.61 15.50
C LEU A 429 17.70 13.43 16.72
N SER A 430 16.55 14.10 16.71
CA SER A 430 16.02 14.83 17.86
C SER A 430 14.62 14.36 18.19
N VAL A 431 14.38 14.04 19.47
CA VAL A 431 13.06 13.59 19.94
C VAL A 431 12.60 14.47 21.08
N THR A 432 11.48 15.17 20.90
CA THR A 432 10.83 15.96 21.94
C THR A 432 9.57 15.25 22.40
N VAL A 433 9.46 14.92 23.68
CA VAL A 433 8.21 14.36 24.24
C VAL A 433 7.30 15.49 24.72
N GLU A 434 6.02 15.41 24.39
CA GLU A 434 5.02 16.45 24.72
C GLU A 434 4.24 16.13 26.01
N GLN A 435 4.44 14.92 26.55
CA GLN A 435 3.83 14.49 27.80
C GLN A 435 4.75 13.56 28.61
N PRO A 436 4.58 13.45 29.94
CA PRO A 436 5.43 12.61 30.78
C PRO A 436 5.39 11.13 30.40
N GLY A 437 6.55 10.48 30.49
CA GLY A 437 6.70 9.04 30.26
C GLY A 437 8.11 8.69 29.77
N PRO A 438 8.55 7.44 29.92
CA PRO A 438 9.80 6.98 29.33
C PRO A 438 9.77 7.04 27.80
N LEU A 439 10.95 7.23 27.20
CA LEU A 439 11.16 7.22 25.76
C LEU A 439 12.04 6.05 25.35
N PHE A 440 11.59 5.30 24.35
CA PHE A 440 12.38 4.32 23.63
C PHE A 440 12.59 4.79 22.19
N VAL A 441 13.83 4.77 21.71
CA VAL A 441 14.17 5.11 20.32
C VAL A 441 14.86 3.91 19.70
N ARG A 442 14.33 3.39 18.59
CA ARG A 442 14.92 2.24 17.90
C ARG A 442 16.35 2.57 17.46
N ILE A 443 17.26 1.63 17.66
CA ILE A 443 18.62 1.66 17.14
C ILE A 443 18.63 0.82 15.86
N PRO A 444 18.80 1.42 14.67
CA PRO A 444 18.97 0.64 13.46
C PRO A 444 20.19 -0.27 13.50
N SER A 445 20.11 -1.43 12.87
CA SER A 445 21.13 -2.48 12.86
C SER A 445 22.48 -2.02 12.29
N TRP A 446 22.44 -1.02 11.41
CA TRP A 446 23.60 -0.42 10.77
C TRP A 446 24.29 0.68 11.58
N VAL A 447 23.72 1.10 12.72
CA VAL A 447 24.34 2.09 13.62
C VAL A 447 25.41 1.41 14.47
N ASP A 448 26.65 1.92 14.44
CA ASP A 448 27.66 1.53 15.42
C ASP A 448 27.32 2.13 16.79
N ARG A 449 27.01 1.25 17.76
CA ARG A 449 26.68 1.64 19.13
C ARG A 449 27.83 2.36 19.83
N SER A 450 29.07 2.16 19.39
CA SER A 450 30.25 2.85 19.93
C SER A 450 30.27 4.34 19.57
N GLU A 451 29.54 4.74 18.53
CA GLU A 451 29.47 6.10 18.01
C GLU A 451 28.24 6.88 18.51
N LEU A 452 27.31 6.21 19.20
CA LEU A 452 26.14 6.87 19.80
C LEU A 452 26.58 7.94 20.82
N ARG A 453 26.11 9.18 20.64
CA ARG A 453 26.29 10.27 21.58
C ARG A 453 24.95 10.88 21.96
N ILE A 454 24.67 10.93 23.26
CA ILE A 454 23.48 11.56 23.85
C ILE A 454 23.97 12.33 25.08
N ILE A 455 23.74 13.64 25.09
CA ILE A 455 24.23 14.55 26.14
C ILE A 455 23.05 15.20 26.85
N GLY A 456 23.17 15.43 28.15
CA GLY A 456 22.19 16.20 28.93
C GLY A 456 20.99 15.39 29.45
N VAL A 457 20.97 14.07 29.22
CA VAL A 457 19.94 13.17 29.78
C VAL A 457 20.54 11.82 30.15
N THR A 458 19.96 11.17 31.17
CA THR A 458 20.30 9.78 31.52
C THR A 458 19.67 8.83 30.51
N TRP A 459 20.47 7.91 29.97
CA TRP A 459 20.03 6.93 28.98
C TRP A 459 20.72 5.59 29.16
N TYR A 460 20.12 4.54 28.60
CA TYR A 460 20.61 3.16 28.59
C TYR A 460 20.36 2.52 27.23
N ILE A 461 21.04 1.40 26.98
CA ILE A 461 20.70 0.50 25.87
C ILE A 461 19.87 -0.66 26.43
N SER A 462 18.73 -0.95 25.80
CA SER A 462 17.87 -2.10 26.11
C SER A 462 17.55 -2.84 24.81
N GLY A 463 18.27 -3.94 24.54
CA GLY A 463 18.19 -4.61 23.24
C GLY A 463 18.58 -3.65 22.11
N ASP A 464 17.67 -3.45 21.16
CA ASP A 464 17.81 -2.53 20.02
C ASP A 464 17.14 -1.18 20.26
N TRP A 465 17.05 -0.76 21.52
CA TRP A 465 16.46 0.52 21.89
C TRP A 465 17.42 1.36 22.74
N ILE A 466 17.47 2.65 22.43
CA ILE A 466 17.90 3.68 23.39
C ILE A 466 16.72 3.90 24.33
N PHE A 467 16.96 3.73 25.62
CA PHE A 467 15.97 3.93 26.67
C PHE A 467 16.33 5.17 27.48
N VAL A 468 15.43 6.15 27.48
CA VAL A 468 15.50 7.37 28.29
C VAL A 468 14.39 7.29 29.34
N PRO A 469 14.69 7.01 30.62
CA PRO A 469 13.65 6.74 31.62
C PRO A 469 12.79 7.97 31.96
N GLN A 470 13.39 9.15 31.95
CA GLN A 470 12.77 10.40 32.39
C GLN A 470 13.18 11.56 31.46
N PRO A 471 12.73 11.56 30.19
CA PRO A 471 12.91 12.71 29.30
C PRO A 471 12.18 13.94 29.88
N VAL A 472 12.78 15.12 29.73
CA VAL A 472 12.15 16.37 30.16
C VAL A 472 11.14 16.80 29.08
N VAL A 473 9.88 16.97 29.48
CA VAL A 473 8.80 17.38 28.57
C VAL A 473 9.14 18.71 27.89
N GLY A 474 8.93 18.77 26.58
CA GLY A 474 9.21 19.95 25.74
C GLY A 474 10.69 20.23 25.50
N VAL A 475 11.61 19.41 26.03
CA VAL A 475 13.05 19.54 25.80
C VAL A 475 13.52 18.41 24.86
N PRO A 476 14.22 18.73 23.76
CA PRO A 476 14.67 17.72 22.82
C PRO A 476 15.77 16.83 23.41
N VAL A 477 15.60 15.52 23.26
CA VAL A 477 16.66 14.52 23.40
C VAL A 477 17.38 14.40 22.06
N ARG A 478 18.60 14.93 21.98
CA ARG A 478 19.45 14.87 20.79
C ARG A 478 20.32 13.62 20.81
N ILE A 479 20.27 12.84 19.74
CA ILE A 479 20.95 11.55 19.56
C ILE A 479 21.79 11.62 18.28
N GLU A 480 23.10 11.55 18.44
CA GLU A 480 24.05 11.65 17.33
C GLU A 480 24.65 10.28 17.01
N PHE A 481 24.64 9.94 15.72
CA PHE A 481 25.33 8.80 15.11
C PHE A 481 25.42 9.06 13.60
N PRO A 482 26.45 8.56 12.91
CA PRO A 482 26.54 8.72 11.47
C PRO A 482 25.56 7.79 10.74
N LEU A 483 25.10 8.23 9.57
CA LEU A 483 24.40 7.37 8.62
C LEU A 483 25.42 6.50 7.89
N THR A 484 25.54 5.24 8.29
CA THR A 484 26.52 4.30 7.74
C THR A 484 26.31 4.08 6.24
N VAL A 485 27.37 4.27 5.45
CA VAL A 485 27.39 3.92 4.02
C VAL A 485 27.66 2.43 3.86
N ARG A 486 26.83 1.75 3.08
CA ARG A 486 26.95 0.31 2.80
C ARG A 486 26.52 -0.02 1.39
N GLU A 487 27.05 -1.11 0.85
CA GLU A 487 26.65 -1.65 -0.44
C GLU A 487 25.85 -2.93 -0.23
N ILE A 488 24.77 -3.09 -0.99
CA ILE A 488 23.94 -4.29 -0.98
C ILE A 488 23.77 -4.81 -2.41
N THR A 489 23.50 -6.11 -2.51
CA THR A 489 23.10 -6.76 -3.76
C THR A 489 21.60 -7.03 -3.70
N LEU A 490 20.87 -6.52 -4.69
CA LEU A 490 19.46 -6.78 -4.89
C LEU A 490 19.29 -8.01 -5.76
N HIS A 491 18.60 -9.02 -5.24
CA HIS A 491 18.32 -10.24 -6.00
C HIS A 491 17.02 -10.11 -6.77
N HIS A 492 17.10 -10.28 -8.09
CA HIS A 492 15.96 -10.45 -8.99
C HIS A 492 15.88 -11.90 -9.44
N SER A 493 14.71 -12.31 -9.93
CA SER A 493 14.52 -13.64 -10.51
C SER A 493 15.43 -13.91 -11.71
N THR A 494 15.86 -12.86 -12.42
CA THR A 494 16.64 -12.98 -13.67
C THR A 494 18.07 -12.44 -13.59
N HIS A 495 18.40 -11.62 -12.59
CA HIS A 495 19.71 -10.95 -12.46
C HIS A 495 19.92 -10.41 -11.05
N THR A 496 21.04 -9.71 -10.82
CA THR A 496 21.28 -8.94 -9.60
C THR A 496 21.58 -7.48 -9.93
N LEU A 497 21.27 -6.58 -9.01
CA LEU A 497 21.63 -5.16 -9.08
C LEU A 497 22.42 -4.77 -7.84
N ARG A 498 23.39 -3.88 -7.96
CA ARG A 498 24.07 -3.28 -6.80
C ARG A 498 23.45 -1.95 -6.43
N ALA A 499 23.34 -1.71 -5.12
CA ALA A 499 22.88 -0.44 -4.57
C ALA A 499 23.80 0.00 -3.43
N ARG A 500 24.07 1.31 -3.37
CA ARG A 500 24.77 1.96 -2.26
C ARG A 500 23.76 2.71 -1.42
N LEU A 501 23.73 2.41 -0.12
CA LEU A 501 22.84 3.01 0.85
C LEU A 501 23.65 3.88 1.82
N MET A 502 23.06 4.98 2.27
CA MET A 502 23.51 5.76 3.42
C MET A 502 22.39 5.73 4.47
N GLY A 503 22.63 5.02 5.58
CA GLY A 503 21.52 4.53 6.39
C GLY A 503 20.61 3.65 5.52
N ASP A 504 19.32 3.96 5.48
CA ASP A 504 18.31 3.24 4.69
C ASP A 504 17.92 3.98 3.39
N VAL A 505 18.56 5.11 3.08
CA VAL A 505 18.36 5.84 1.82
C VAL A 505 19.32 5.31 0.75
N VAL A 506 18.80 5.00 -0.44
CA VAL A 506 19.63 4.64 -1.60
C VAL A 506 20.24 5.90 -2.22
N GLN A 507 21.57 5.91 -2.34
CA GLN A 507 22.33 6.99 -2.99
C GLN A 507 22.56 6.71 -4.47
N ALA A 508 22.95 5.47 -4.79
CA ALA A 508 23.24 5.05 -6.16
C ALA A 508 22.78 3.60 -6.37
N MET A 509 22.35 3.28 -7.59
CA MET A 509 21.91 1.93 -7.96
C MET A 509 22.24 1.65 -9.42
N GLU A 510 22.62 0.41 -9.72
CA GLU A 510 22.70 -0.06 -11.11
C GLU A 510 21.32 0.05 -11.76
N ASN A 511 21.28 0.71 -12.91
CA ASN A 511 20.03 1.04 -13.60
C ASN A 511 19.88 0.36 -14.96
N GLU A 512 20.75 -0.62 -15.24
CA GLU A 512 20.68 -1.40 -16.47
C GLU A 512 20.79 -0.56 -17.78
N GLY A 513 21.34 0.67 -17.69
CA GLY A 513 21.40 1.61 -18.82
C GLY A 513 20.06 2.27 -19.15
N MET A 514 19.06 2.12 -18.28
CA MET A 514 17.70 2.66 -18.48
C MET A 514 17.60 4.13 -18.07
N GLY A 515 16.58 4.81 -18.62
CA GLY A 515 16.23 6.19 -18.28
C GLY A 515 15.24 6.30 -17.11
N LYS A 516 14.86 7.54 -16.78
CA LYS A 516 13.84 7.86 -15.74
C LYS A 516 14.14 7.20 -14.38
N THR A 517 15.42 7.19 -14.03
CA THR A 517 15.94 6.60 -12.79
C THR A 517 15.72 7.49 -11.58
N PHE A 518 15.50 6.86 -10.43
CA PHE A 518 15.36 7.49 -9.12
C PHE A 518 16.71 7.92 -8.53
N PHE A 519 17.75 7.13 -8.80
CA PHE A 519 19.05 7.26 -8.16
C PHE A 519 20.15 7.56 -9.18
N GLU A 520 21.30 7.99 -8.66
CA GLU A 520 22.53 8.07 -9.44
C GLU A 520 22.95 6.66 -9.89
N ASP A 521 23.66 6.59 -11.02
CA ASP A 521 24.19 5.32 -11.49
C ASP A 521 25.34 4.87 -10.59
N PHE A 522 25.32 3.60 -10.18
CA PHE A 522 26.32 2.99 -9.31
C PHE A 522 27.75 3.12 -9.88
N SER A 523 27.89 3.14 -11.20
CA SER A 523 29.17 3.26 -11.90
C SER A 523 29.83 4.64 -11.81
N GLN A 524 29.10 5.69 -11.43
CA GLN A 524 29.58 7.08 -11.42
C GLN A 524 30.05 7.56 -10.05
N GLY A 525 30.06 6.69 -9.03
CA GLY A 525 30.34 7.03 -7.64
C GLY A 525 31.67 6.51 -7.10
N GLU A 526 32.75 6.54 -7.88
CA GLU A 526 34.15 6.38 -7.39
C GLU A 526 34.83 7.72 -7.14
#